data_AF-A0ABD3Y6W0-F1
#
_entry.id   AF-A0ABD3Y6W0-F1
#
_cell.length_a   1.000
_cell.length_b   1.000
_cell.length_c   1.000
_cell.angle_alpha   90.00
_cell.angle_beta   90.00
_cell.angle_gamma   90.00
#
_symmetry.space_group_name_H-M   'P 1'
#
loop_
_entity.id
_entity.type
_entity.pdbx_description
1 polymer ?
#
loop_
_entity_poly.entity_id
_entity_poly.type
_entity_poly.pdbx_seq_one_letter_code
_entity_poly.pdbx_strand_id
1 'polypeptide(L)'
;MFKKSFSLVGIILMLCACTSETASDLIKTKGIWAGFELVSDGSRTRINAELNAGDMYGSNIVLSDSDTLQVIVRGTAVELSKDTDFLDVDYQAYINITDDNEPFDILFNRDDEISTRSTVELPHNFIILTPSSEQNFSITNTITVQLDGIDTNSASTIELSSHCTTNNNSTLIQSTSSSVTSSSYSFNLNNLIMFNDTQIDKSKACNLTILVERVRSGAISGEFASQSYIQAKQQRTINNMTLTF
;
A
#
# COMPACT_ATOMS: atom_id res chain seq x y z
N MET A 1 -11.79 30.93 61.90
CA MET A 1 -11.12 31.69 60.81
C MET A 1 -10.66 30.69 59.75
N PHE A 2 -10.97 30.99 58.49
CA PHE A 2 -11.14 30.05 57.38
C PHE A 2 -9.85 29.39 56.87
N LYS A 3 -9.89 28.06 56.68
CA LYS A 3 -8.93 27.28 55.88
C LYS A 3 -9.17 27.55 54.39
N LYS A 4 -8.18 28.07 53.66
CA LYS A 4 -8.23 28.22 52.20
C LYS A 4 -7.68 26.96 51.55
N SER A 5 -8.56 26.19 50.91
CA SER A 5 -8.20 25.08 50.02
C SER A 5 -7.96 25.67 48.63
N PHE A 6 -6.77 25.49 48.08
CA PHE A 6 -6.47 25.84 46.69
C PHE A 6 -6.85 24.65 45.81
N SER A 7 -7.98 24.74 45.09
CA SER A 7 -8.31 23.81 44.01
C SER A 7 -7.53 24.20 42.76
N LEU A 8 -6.57 23.34 42.39
CA LEU A 8 -5.87 23.39 41.12
C LEU A 8 -6.81 22.79 40.05
N VAL A 9 -7.39 23.63 39.19
CA VAL A 9 -8.18 23.19 38.04
C VAL A 9 -7.20 22.79 36.94
N GLY A 10 -7.05 21.48 36.73
CA GLY A 10 -6.29 20.93 35.60
C GLY A 10 -7.08 21.10 34.32
N ILE A 11 -6.58 21.96 33.42
CA ILE A 11 -7.07 22.06 32.04
C ILE A 11 -6.55 20.83 31.28
N ILE A 12 -7.43 19.88 31.03
CA ILE A 12 -7.20 18.78 30.08
C ILE A 12 -7.39 19.38 28.69
N LEU A 13 -6.28 19.70 28.01
CA LEU A 13 -6.28 19.95 26.57
C LEU A 13 -6.52 18.60 25.87
N MET A 14 -7.78 18.34 25.50
CA MET A 14 -8.07 17.37 24.46
C MET A 14 -7.56 17.97 23.14
N LEU A 15 -6.38 17.52 22.70
CA LEU A 15 -5.96 17.66 21.31
C LEU A 15 -6.84 16.73 20.47
N CYS A 16 -8.04 17.18 20.10
CA CYS A 16 -8.70 16.62 18.93
C CYS A 16 -7.83 17.03 17.73
N ALA A 17 -7.09 16.07 17.17
CA ALA A 17 -6.57 16.20 15.83
C ALA A 17 -7.78 16.23 14.89
N CYS A 18 -8.36 17.41 14.68
CA CYS A 18 -9.29 17.61 13.58
C CYS A 18 -8.47 17.41 12.31
N THR A 19 -8.64 16.26 11.65
CA THR A 19 -8.27 16.12 10.25
C THR A 19 -9.05 17.19 9.50
N SER A 20 -8.37 18.23 9.04
CA SER A 20 -9.02 19.28 8.26
C SER A 20 -9.32 18.70 6.89
N GLU A 21 -10.58 18.44 6.59
CA GLU A 21 -11.06 18.14 5.24
C GLU A 21 -11.24 19.46 4.46
N THR A 22 -11.04 19.44 3.15
CA THR A 22 -11.33 20.58 2.26
C THR A 22 -12.19 20.12 1.09
N ALA A 23 -13.30 20.81 0.84
CA ALA A 23 -14.14 20.50 -0.31
C ALA A 23 -13.41 20.78 -1.63
N SER A 24 -13.60 19.93 -2.63
CA SER A 24 -12.85 20.00 -3.88
C SER A 24 -13.12 21.29 -4.64
N ASP A 25 -14.36 21.76 -4.68
CA ASP A 25 -14.79 23.02 -5.32
C ASP A 25 -14.10 24.30 -4.79
N LEU A 26 -13.52 24.25 -3.59
CA LEU A 26 -12.76 25.37 -3.01
C LEU A 26 -11.32 25.46 -3.50
N ILE A 27 -10.83 24.45 -4.24
CA ILE A 27 -9.45 24.35 -4.68
C ILE A 27 -9.37 24.08 -6.19
N LYS A 28 -8.57 24.90 -6.89
CA LYS A 28 -8.22 24.69 -8.30
C LYS A 28 -7.52 23.35 -8.48
N THR A 29 -7.71 22.68 -9.61
CA THR A 29 -7.07 21.37 -9.87
C THR A 29 -5.55 21.38 -9.67
N LYS A 30 -4.88 22.49 -10.02
CA LYS A 30 -3.43 22.69 -9.82
C LYS A 30 -2.99 22.81 -8.36
N GLY A 31 -3.93 23.08 -7.46
CA GLY A 31 -3.73 23.07 -6.02
C GLY A 31 -4.02 21.71 -5.38
N ILE A 32 -4.35 20.67 -6.16
CA ILE A 32 -4.63 19.33 -5.64
C ILE A 32 -3.45 18.42 -5.97
N TRP A 33 -2.84 17.85 -4.93
CA TRP A 33 -1.95 16.71 -5.07
C TRP A 33 -2.78 15.43 -5.21
N ALA A 34 -2.40 14.56 -6.13
CA ALA A 34 -3.08 13.30 -6.39
C ALA A 34 -2.13 12.11 -6.27
N GLY A 35 -2.51 11.14 -5.45
CA GLY A 35 -1.87 9.83 -5.33
C GLY A 35 -2.80 8.73 -5.81
N PHE A 36 -2.52 8.15 -6.98
CA PHE A 36 -3.32 7.07 -7.55
C PHE A 36 -2.57 5.75 -7.50
N GLU A 37 -3.13 4.76 -6.81
CA GLU A 37 -2.57 3.41 -6.72
C GLU A 37 -3.58 2.36 -7.21
N LEU A 38 -3.15 1.53 -8.15
CA LEU A 38 -3.90 0.36 -8.58
C LEU A 38 -3.14 -0.88 -8.09
N VAL A 39 -3.77 -1.74 -7.31
CA VAL A 39 -3.14 -2.94 -6.73
C VAL A 39 -3.95 -4.18 -7.07
N SER A 40 -3.36 -5.04 -7.90
CA SER A 40 -3.91 -6.35 -8.27
C SER A 40 -3.35 -7.43 -7.36
N ASP A 41 -4.24 -8.16 -6.68
CA ASP A 41 -3.89 -9.35 -5.87
C ASP A 41 -3.90 -10.65 -6.70
N GLY A 42 -4.25 -10.56 -7.99
CA GLY A 42 -4.39 -11.69 -8.91
C GLY A 42 -5.79 -12.24 -9.05
N SER A 43 -6.71 -11.83 -8.18
CA SER A 43 -8.15 -12.05 -8.33
C SER A 43 -8.88 -10.79 -8.78
N ARG A 44 -8.47 -9.64 -8.25
CA ARG A 44 -9.06 -8.32 -8.55
C ARG A 44 -8.03 -7.21 -8.40
N THR A 45 -8.30 -6.09 -9.06
CA THR A 45 -7.56 -4.84 -8.90
C THR A 45 -8.36 -3.91 -8.00
N ARG A 46 -7.76 -3.51 -6.88
CA ARG A 46 -8.24 -2.39 -6.05
C ARG A 46 -7.62 -1.10 -6.58
N ILE A 47 -8.44 -0.08 -6.75
CA ILE A 47 -7.99 1.27 -7.10
C ILE A 47 -8.19 2.14 -5.87
N ASN A 48 -7.15 2.89 -5.54
CA ASN A 48 -7.12 3.87 -4.46
C ASN A 48 -6.76 5.23 -5.06
N ALA A 49 -7.56 6.24 -4.75
CA ALA A 49 -7.28 7.62 -5.11
C ALA A 49 -7.29 8.48 -3.86
N GLU A 50 -6.13 9.04 -3.56
CA GLU A 50 -5.94 10.01 -2.49
C GLU A 50 -5.75 11.40 -3.11
N LEU A 51 -6.45 12.39 -2.56
CA LEU A 51 -6.39 13.77 -3.01
C LEU A 51 -6.11 14.67 -1.80
N ASN A 52 -5.07 15.51 -1.89
CA ASN A 52 -4.67 16.41 -0.81
C ASN A 52 -4.48 17.85 -1.32
N ALA A 53 -4.74 18.84 -0.47
CA ALA A 53 -4.52 20.24 -0.80
C ALA A 53 -3.02 20.58 -0.79
N GLY A 54 -2.48 20.97 -1.95
CA GLY A 54 -1.11 21.44 -2.12
C GLY A 54 -0.10 20.30 -2.32
N ASP A 55 0.11 19.47 -1.30
CA ASP A 55 1.07 18.36 -1.33
C ASP A 55 0.54 17.12 -0.56
N MET A 56 1.34 16.06 -0.49
CA MET A 56 0.97 14.78 0.14
C MET A 56 0.66 14.86 1.64
N TYR A 57 1.02 15.96 2.32
CA TYR A 57 0.74 16.19 3.75
C TYR A 57 -0.34 17.25 3.95
N GLY A 58 -0.98 17.68 2.86
CA GLY A 58 -2.06 18.64 2.85
C GLY A 58 -3.34 18.15 3.54
N SER A 59 -4.34 19.02 3.60
CA SER A 59 -5.69 18.61 4.00
C SER A 59 -6.27 17.66 2.95
N ASN A 60 -6.89 16.57 3.43
CA ASN A 60 -7.64 15.65 2.60
C ASN A 60 -8.74 16.38 1.81
N ILE A 61 -8.88 16.04 0.53
CA ILE A 61 -9.93 16.59 -0.35
C ILE A 61 -11.18 15.72 -0.30
N VAL A 62 -12.32 16.33 0.01
CA VAL A 62 -13.63 15.72 -0.10
C VAL A 62 -14.28 16.21 -1.39
N LEU A 63 -14.73 15.28 -2.25
CA LEU A 63 -15.41 15.64 -3.49
C LEU A 63 -16.72 16.36 -3.18
N SER A 64 -16.92 17.50 -3.82
CA SER A 64 -18.20 18.20 -3.83
C SER A 64 -19.20 17.42 -4.71
N ASP A 65 -20.51 17.66 -4.53
CA ASP A 65 -21.58 16.87 -5.17
C ASP A 65 -21.52 16.77 -6.71
N SER A 66 -20.83 17.71 -7.35
CA SER A 66 -20.64 17.80 -8.81
C SER A 66 -19.32 17.18 -9.32
N ASP A 67 -18.38 16.88 -8.44
CA ASP A 67 -17.07 16.33 -8.80
C ASP A 67 -17.09 14.80 -8.67
N THR A 68 -16.45 14.07 -9.60
CA THR A 68 -16.39 12.61 -9.56
C THR A 68 -15.01 12.07 -9.87
N LEU A 69 -14.64 10.97 -9.20
CA LEU A 69 -13.48 10.15 -9.56
C LEU A 69 -13.96 8.86 -10.22
N GLN A 70 -13.42 8.57 -11.40
CA GLN A 70 -13.78 7.38 -12.16
C GLN A 70 -12.54 6.67 -12.66
N VAL A 71 -12.59 5.35 -12.68
CA VAL A 71 -11.64 4.51 -13.41
C VAL A 71 -12.28 4.02 -14.70
N ILE A 72 -11.57 4.15 -15.83
CA ILE A 72 -11.97 3.58 -17.11
C ILE A 72 -11.03 2.43 -17.45
N VAL A 73 -11.63 1.27 -17.74
CA VAL A 73 -10.93 0.06 -18.16
C VAL A 73 -11.79 -0.68 -19.16
N ARG A 74 -11.21 -1.10 -20.29
CA ARG A 74 -11.95 -1.72 -21.43
C ARG A 74 -13.19 -0.93 -21.88
N GLY A 75 -13.11 0.40 -21.80
CA GLY A 75 -14.22 1.31 -22.15
C GLY A 75 -15.38 1.34 -21.15
N THR A 76 -15.26 0.67 -20.00
CA THR A 76 -16.23 0.74 -18.90
C THR A 76 -15.74 1.75 -17.87
N ALA A 77 -16.57 2.74 -17.55
CA ALA A 77 -16.32 3.67 -16.46
C ALA A 77 -16.92 3.12 -15.16
N VAL A 78 -16.14 3.14 -14.08
CA VAL A 78 -16.56 2.78 -12.73
C VAL A 78 -16.21 3.94 -11.81
N GLU A 79 -17.20 4.46 -11.10
CA GLU A 79 -17.00 5.54 -10.13
C GLU A 79 -16.36 5.01 -8.84
N LEU A 80 -15.41 5.74 -8.29
CA LEU A 80 -14.77 5.43 -7.02
C LEU A 80 -15.63 6.01 -5.89
N SER A 81 -15.84 5.22 -4.84
CA SER A 81 -16.61 5.62 -3.67
C SER A 81 -15.67 6.05 -2.55
N LYS A 82 -16.04 7.09 -1.79
CA LYS A 82 -15.31 7.49 -0.57
C LYS A 82 -15.22 6.31 0.40
N ASP A 83 -14.01 5.91 0.76
CA ASP A 83 -13.79 5.08 1.93
C ASP A 83 -13.76 5.98 3.18
N THR A 84 -14.28 5.47 4.28
CA THR A 84 -14.54 6.26 5.50
C THR A 84 -13.80 5.73 6.72
N ASP A 85 -12.77 4.90 6.51
CA ASP A 85 -11.91 4.46 7.60
C ASP A 85 -11.17 5.67 8.23
N PHE A 86 -11.05 5.65 9.56
CA PHE A 86 -10.91 6.84 10.43
C PHE A 86 -9.62 7.68 10.28
N LEU A 87 -8.72 7.37 9.34
CA LEU A 87 -7.36 7.92 9.33
C LEU A 87 -7.05 8.82 8.12
N ASP A 88 -7.72 8.65 6.98
CA ASP A 88 -7.50 9.37 5.72
C ASP A 88 -8.76 9.33 4.84
N VAL A 89 -8.91 10.30 3.91
CA VAL A 89 -10.01 10.28 2.93
C VAL A 89 -9.45 9.81 1.60
N ASP A 90 -9.79 8.60 1.23
CA ASP A 90 -9.49 7.98 -0.04
C ASP A 90 -10.78 7.59 -0.77
N TYR A 91 -10.66 7.47 -2.09
CA TYR A 91 -11.73 6.99 -2.96
C TYR A 91 -11.30 5.68 -3.56
N GLN A 92 -12.19 4.69 -3.54
CA GLN A 92 -11.86 3.35 -3.96
C GLN A 92 -12.87 2.70 -4.90
N ALA A 93 -12.35 1.80 -5.73
CA ALA A 93 -13.14 0.89 -6.54
C ALA A 93 -12.44 -0.48 -6.62
N TYR A 94 -13.22 -1.52 -6.90
CA TYR A 94 -12.71 -2.86 -7.16
C TYR A 94 -13.13 -3.31 -8.55
N ILE A 95 -12.16 -3.77 -9.33
CA ILE A 95 -12.34 -4.22 -10.71
C ILE A 95 -11.84 -5.65 -10.84
N ASN A 96 -12.65 -6.53 -11.43
CA ASN A 96 -12.28 -7.93 -11.68
C ASN A 96 -11.45 -8.07 -12.97
N ILE A 97 -10.37 -7.29 -13.08
CA ILE A 97 -9.43 -7.32 -14.20
C ILE A 97 -8.02 -7.30 -13.62
N THR A 98 -7.19 -8.23 -14.05
CA THR A 98 -5.81 -8.42 -13.55
C THR A 98 -4.83 -8.76 -14.66
N ASP A 99 -5.25 -8.61 -15.92
CA ASP A 99 -4.51 -9.03 -17.10
C ASP A 99 -3.19 -8.25 -17.29
N ASP A 100 -2.25 -8.87 -17.99
CA ASP A 100 -0.94 -8.29 -18.31
C ASP A 100 -1.09 -7.00 -19.12
N ASN A 101 -0.37 -5.94 -18.72
CA ASN A 101 -0.35 -4.65 -19.43
C ASN A 101 -1.75 -4.06 -19.65
N GLU A 102 -2.73 -4.40 -18.81
CA GLU A 102 -4.07 -3.84 -18.95
C GLU A 102 -4.01 -2.31 -18.69
N PRO A 103 -4.47 -1.47 -19.64
CA PRO A 103 -4.48 -0.03 -19.48
C PRO A 103 -5.68 0.44 -18.64
N PHE A 104 -5.40 1.36 -17.72
CA PHE A 104 -6.38 2.05 -16.90
C PHE A 104 -6.24 3.55 -17.10
N ASP A 105 -7.38 4.23 -17.22
CA ASP A 105 -7.47 5.67 -17.06
C ASP A 105 -8.12 6.01 -15.73
N ILE A 106 -7.59 6.98 -15.00
CA ILE A 106 -8.26 7.63 -13.87
C ILE A 106 -8.71 9.01 -14.34
N LEU A 107 -10.01 9.25 -14.31
CA LEU A 107 -10.63 10.54 -14.59
C LEU A 107 -11.03 11.21 -13.29
N PHE A 108 -10.62 12.45 -13.12
CA PHE A 108 -11.19 13.34 -12.13
C PHE A 108 -12.04 14.37 -12.87
N ASN A 109 -13.35 14.14 -12.91
CA ASN A 109 -14.28 15.05 -13.58
C ASN A 109 -14.69 16.13 -12.60
N ARG A 110 -14.62 17.37 -13.07
CA ARG A 110 -14.95 18.56 -12.31
C ARG A 110 -15.85 19.46 -13.13
N ASP A 111 -16.92 19.96 -12.50
CA ASP A 111 -17.89 20.81 -13.20
C ASP A 111 -17.40 22.27 -13.33
N ASP A 112 -16.82 22.82 -12.26
CA ASP A 112 -16.42 24.23 -12.18
C ASP A 112 -14.90 24.45 -12.35
N GLU A 113 -14.15 23.38 -12.63
CA GLU A 113 -12.70 23.39 -12.74
C GLU A 113 -12.21 22.45 -13.87
N ILE A 114 -10.89 22.46 -14.13
CA ILE A 114 -10.31 21.61 -15.16
C ILE A 114 -10.37 20.14 -14.72
N SER A 115 -11.11 19.33 -15.48
CA SER A 115 -11.13 17.87 -15.37
C SER A 115 -9.79 17.27 -15.82
N THR A 116 -9.38 16.17 -15.20
CA THR A 116 -8.08 15.53 -15.50
C THR A 116 -8.22 14.09 -15.93
N ARG A 117 -7.18 13.62 -16.63
CA ARG A 117 -6.99 12.22 -17.02
C ARG A 117 -5.56 11.82 -16.74
N SER A 118 -5.41 10.72 -16.01
CA SER A 118 -4.13 10.07 -15.71
C SER A 118 -4.20 8.63 -16.19
N THR A 119 -3.08 8.07 -16.67
CA THR A 119 -3.08 6.75 -17.32
C THR A 119 -1.98 5.86 -16.76
N VAL A 120 -2.26 4.57 -16.57
CA VAL A 120 -1.27 3.58 -16.13
C VAL A 120 -1.61 2.20 -16.69
N GLU A 121 -0.64 1.31 -16.77
CA GLU A 121 -0.85 -0.09 -17.14
C GLU A 121 -0.49 -0.98 -15.96
N LEU A 122 -1.30 -2.03 -15.73
CA LEU A 122 -0.90 -3.09 -14.82
C LEU A 122 0.42 -3.73 -15.31
N PRO A 123 1.39 -3.98 -14.42
CA PRO A 123 2.54 -4.84 -14.72
C PRO A 123 2.10 -6.22 -15.23
N HIS A 124 3.02 -6.98 -15.83
CA HIS A 124 2.72 -8.39 -16.14
C HIS A 124 2.24 -9.10 -14.87
N ASN A 125 1.16 -9.84 -15.01
CA ASN A 125 0.63 -10.72 -14.00
C ASN A 125 1.63 -11.85 -13.69
N PHE A 126 1.48 -12.48 -12.53
CA PHE A 126 2.29 -13.62 -12.15
C PHE A 126 1.65 -14.47 -11.07
N ILE A 127 2.19 -15.67 -10.94
CA ILE A 127 2.00 -16.53 -9.78
C ILE A 127 3.34 -16.87 -9.14
N ILE A 128 3.32 -17.13 -7.83
CA ILE A 128 4.46 -17.69 -7.13
C ILE A 128 4.30 -19.22 -7.19
N LEU A 129 5.23 -19.90 -7.86
CA LEU A 129 5.23 -21.35 -8.06
C LEU A 129 5.75 -22.08 -6.80
N THR A 130 6.69 -21.47 -6.09
CA THR A 130 7.20 -21.93 -4.79
C THR A 130 7.71 -20.73 -4.01
N PRO A 131 7.65 -20.71 -2.67
CA PRO A 131 6.98 -21.71 -1.82
C PRO A 131 5.46 -21.65 -1.90
N SER A 132 4.78 -22.57 -1.23
CA SER A 132 3.34 -22.51 -0.99
C SER A 132 3.07 -22.04 0.45
N SER A 133 1.81 -21.70 0.76
CA SER A 133 1.38 -21.49 2.15
C SER A 133 1.59 -22.75 2.99
N GLU A 134 1.63 -22.59 4.32
CA GLU A 134 1.71 -23.68 5.31
C GLU A 134 2.98 -24.54 5.26
N GLN A 135 4.02 -24.07 4.58
CA GLN A 135 5.32 -24.72 4.58
C GLN A 135 6.10 -24.43 5.87
N ASN A 136 6.81 -25.44 6.35
CA ASN A 136 7.67 -25.34 7.53
C ASN A 136 9.14 -25.36 7.08
N PHE A 137 9.92 -24.40 7.58
CA PHE A 137 11.34 -24.27 7.31
C PHE A 137 12.14 -24.33 8.61
N SER A 138 13.30 -24.96 8.56
CA SER A 138 14.37 -24.83 9.54
C SER A 138 15.23 -23.62 9.18
N ILE A 139 15.87 -22.99 10.17
CA ILE A 139 16.84 -21.91 9.97
C ILE A 139 17.98 -22.29 9.02
N THR A 140 18.30 -23.58 8.90
CA THR A 140 19.30 -24.11 7.98
C THR A 140 18.83 -24.24 6.53
N ASN A 141 17.53 -24.02 6.25
CA ASN A 141 16.99 -24.09 4.90
C ASN A 141 17.28 -22.83 4.08
N THR A 142 17.26 -23.02 2.77
CA THR A 142 17.14 -21.96 1.78
C THR A 142 15.71 -21.95 1.28
N ILE A 143 15.03 -20.80 1.35
CA ILE A 143 13.74 -20.61 0.70
C ILE A 143 14.00 -20.12 -0.71
N THR A 144 13.59 -20.88 -1.72
CA THR A 144 13.62 -20.45 -3.11
C THR A 144 12.23 -20.00 -3.53
N VAL A 145 12.15 -18.73 -3.91
CA VAL A 145 10.95 -18.12 -4.49
C VAL A 145 11.07 -18.17 -6.00
N GLN A 146 10.17 -18.92 -6.63
CA GLN A 146 10.11 -19.08 -8.07
C GLN A 146 8.84 -18.42 -8.61
N LEU A 147 9.00 -17.52 -9.55
CA LEU A 147 7.93 -16.89 -10.31
C LEU A 147 7.78 -17.60 -11.66
N ASP A 148 6.59 -17.52 -12.24
CA ASP A 148 6.29 -18.00 -13.60
C ASP A 148 6.82 -17.08 -14.72
N GLY A 149 7.36 -15.91 -14.35
CA GLY A 149 7.97 -14.98 -15.30
C GLY A 149 8.63 -13.77 -14.62
N ILE A 150 9.08 -12.83 -15.44
CA ILE A 150 9.57 -11.51 -15.03
C ILE A 150 8.89 -10.42 -15.87
N ASP A 151 8.93 -9.18 -15.39
CA ASP A 151 8.54 -7.99 -16.14
C ASP A 151 9.72 -7.01 -16.17
N THR A 152 10.36 -6.87 -17.33
CA THR A 152 11.53 -5.99 -17.49
C THR A 152 11.16 -4.51 -17.54
N ASN A 153 9.87 -4.18 -17.68
CA ASN A 153 9.38 -2.80 -17.73
C ASN A 153 8.86 -2.30 -16.38
N SER A 154 8.94 -3.13 -15.34
CA SER A 154 8.44 -2.83 -14.00
C SER A 154 9.51 -3.06 -12.95
N ALA A 155 9.51 -2.25 -11.89
CA ALA A 155 10.37 -2.49 -10.74
C ALA A 155 9.77 -3.66 -9.95
N SER A 156 10.55 -4.74 -9.78
CA SER A 156 10.11 -5.91 -9.04
C SER A 156 10.85 -6.03 -7.72
N THR A 157 10.13 -6.27 -6.63
CA THR A 157 10.68 -6.46 -5.28
C THR A 157 10.15 -7.76 -4.68
N ILE A 158 10.97 -8.33 -3.81
CA ILE A 158 10.58 -9.43 -2.95
C ILE A 158 10.97 -9.09 -1.52
N GLU A 159 10.04 -9.27 -0.60
CA GLU A 159 10.23 -9.09 0.83
C GLU A 159 9.93 -10.41 1.55
N LEU A 160 10.84 -10.79 2.45
CA LEU A 160 10.62 -11.82 3.45
C LEU A 160 10.45 -11.12 4.80
N SER A 161 9.27 -11.27 5.40
CA SER A 161 8.96 -10.74 6.73
C SER A 161 8.84 -11.90 7.73
N SER A 162 9.31 -11.70 8.96
CA SER A 162 9.14 -12.64 10.07
C SER A 162 8.44 -12.00 11.25
N HIS A 163 7.60 -12.81 11.89
CA HIS A 163 6.90 -12.49 13.13
C HIS A 163 7.32 -13.53 14.16
N CYS A 164 8.30 -13.18 14.99
CA CYS A 164 8.88 -14.08 15.99
C CYS A 164 8.39 -13.69 17.39
N THR A 165 8.24 -14.68 18.27
CA THR A 165 8.06 -14.40 19.70
C THR A 165 9.41 -14.04 20.32
N THR A 166 9.44 -13.01 21.17
CA THR A 166 10.63 -12.64 21.93
C THR A 166 10.73 -13.42 23.24
N ASN A 167 11.89 -13.39 23.88
CA ASN A 167 12.13 -13.94 25.22
C ASN A 167 11.18 -13.37 26.30
N ASN A 168 10.56 -12.22 26.06
CA ASN A 168 9.59 -11.58 26.94
C ASN A 168 8.12 -11.83 26.53
N ASN A 169 7.86 -12.80 25.64
CA ASN A 169 6.55 -13.11 25.07
C ASN A 169 5.89 -11.95 24.28
N SER A 170 6.68 -10.98 23.79
CA SER A 170 6.19 -9.99 22.81
C SER A 170 6.38 -10.51 21.37
N THR A 171 5.81 -9.82 20.38
CA THR A 171 6.07 -10.11 18.95
C THR A 171 7.14 -9.15 18.42
N LEU A 172 8.18 -9.70 17.82
CA LEU A 172 9.18 -8.97 17.04
C LEU A 172 8.91 -9.19 15.56
N ILE A 173 8.68 -8.09 14.84
CA ILE A 173 8.48 -8.08 13.40
C ILE A 173 9.75 -7.55 12.74
N GLN A 174 10.29 -8.32 11.79
CA GLN A 174 11.45 -7.92 11.02
C GLN A 174 11.24 -8.29 9.56
N SER A 175 11.91 -7.60 8.65
CA SER A 175 11.88 -7.99 7.24
C SER A 175 13.19 -7.67 6.52
N THR A 176 13.35 -8.31 5.38
CA THR A 176 14.42 -8.05 4.42
C THR A 176 13.83 -8.06 3.03
N SER A 177 14.27 -7.12 2.19
CA SER A 177 13.80 -7.00 0.82
C SER A 177 14.93 -6.96 -0.18
N SER A 178 14.63 -7.31 -1.42
CA SER A 178 15.58 -7.28 -2.53
C SER A 178 14.86 -7.00 -3.85
N SER A 179 15.54 -6.36 -4.78
CA SER A 179 15.05 -6.26 -6.16
C SER A 179 15.12 -7.62 -6.85
N VAL A 180 14.10 -7.93 -7.64
CA VAL A 180 13.98 -9.18 -8.39
C VAL A 180 14.37 -8.92 -9.85
N THR A 181 15.48 -9.49 -10.29
CA THR A 181 15.98 -9.38 -11.67
C THR A 181 15.89 -10.68 -12.46
N SER A 182 15.46 -11.77 -11.82
CA SER A 182 15.26 -13.07 -12.43
C SER A 182 14.02 -13.74 -11.84
N SER A 183 13.48 -14.75 -12.52
CA SER A 183 12.29 -15.48 -12.05
C SER A 183 12.55 -16.35 -10.81
N SER A 184 13.80 -16.46 -10.35
CA SER A 184 14.18 -17.27 -9.19
C SER A 184 15.00 -16.43 -8.20
N TYR A 185 14.58 -16.42 -6.95
CA TYR A 185 15.28 -15.73 -5.87
C TYR A 185 15.41 -16.66 -4.67
N SER A 186 16.52 -16.59 -3.93
CA SER A 186 16.77 -17.49 -2.80
C SER A 186 17.19 -16.74 -1.55
N PHE A 187 16.49 -17.02 -0.45
CA PHE A 187 16.83 -16.58 0.91
C PHE A 187 17.54 -17.72 1.64
N ASN A 188 18.83 -17.58 1.95
CA ASN A 188 19.48 -18.47 2.90
C ASN A 188 19.18 -17.97 4.32
N LEU A 189 18.27 -18.65 5.02
CA LEU A 189 17.71 -18.16 6.28
C LEU A 189 18.78 -17.98 7.35
N ASN A 190 19.76 -18.89 7.44
CA ASN A 190 20.86 -18.81 8.39
C ASN A 190 21.77 -17.59 8.19
N ASN A 191 21.78 -17.01 6.99
CA ASN A 191 22.60 -15.84 6.67
C ASN A 191 21.87 -14.51 6.91
N LEU A 192 20.56 -14.54 7.20
CA LEU A 192 19.78 -13.32 7.38
C LEU A 192 19.96 -12.78 8.80
N ILE A 193 20.44 -11.54 8.90
CA ILE A 193 20.71 -10.85 10.18
C ILE A 193 19.46 -10.82 11.06
N MET A 194 18.26 -10.73 10.46
CA MET A 194 16.98 -10.73 11.20
C MET A 194 16.78 -11.95 12.11
N PHE A 195 17.41 -13.09 11.82
CA PHE A 195 17.29 -14.30 12.65
C PHE A 195 18.43 -14.47 13.67
N ASN A 196 19.39 -13.54 13.67
CA ASN A 196 20.48 -13.48 14.65
C ASN A 196 20.16 -12.56 15.85
N ASP A 197 18.99 -11.92 15.88
CA ASP A 197 18.56 -11.07 16.98
C ASP A 197 18.46 -11.87 18.29
N THR A 198 19.11 -11.37 19.35
CA THR A 198 19.17 -12.02 20.66
C THR A 198 17.86 -11.96 21.43
N GLN A 199 16.91 -11.12 21.02
CA GLN A 199 15.59 -11.02 21.61
C GLN A 199 14.67 -12.17 21.20
N ILE A 200 14.96 -12.87 20.10
CA ILE A 200 14.12 -13.96 19.59
C ILE A 200 14.20 -15.18 20.54
N ASP A 201 13.03 -15.67 20.95
CA ASP A 201 12.89 -16.93 21.67
C ASP A 201 12.97 -18.09 20.67
N LYS A 202 14.18 -18.64 20.50
CA LYS A 202 14.48 -19.73 19.55
C LYS A 202 13.78 -21.05 19.88
N SER A 203 13.13 -21.18 21.05
CA SER A 203 12.32 -22.35 21.38
C SER A 203 10.94 -22.33 20.70
N LYS A 204 10.55 -21.20 20.11
CA LYS A 204 9.26 -20.99 19.44
C LYS A 204 9.47 -20.77 17.95
N ALA A 205 8.48 -21.20 17.16
CA ALA A 205 8.47 -20.94 15.74
C ALA A 205 8.19 -19.45 15.44
N CYS A 206 8.73 -18.94 14.35
CA CYS A 206 8.31 -17.67 13.76
C CYS A 206 7.35 -17.91 12.60
N ASN A 207 6.40 -16.98 12.39
CA ASN A 207 5.65 -16.95 11.14
C ASN A 207 6.45 -16.19 10.09
N LEU A 208 6.51 -16.72 8.88
CA LEU A 208 7.13 -16.11 7.73
C LEU A 208 6.07 -15.72 6.71
N THR A 209 6.29 -14.57 6.08
CA THR A 209 5.48 -14.06 4.97
C THR A 209 6.42 -13.68 3.84
N ILE A 210 6.06 -14.05 2.61
CA ILE A 210 6.72 -13.56 1.40
C ILE A 210 5.75 -12.65 0.66
N LEU A 211 6.18 -11.43 0.39
CA LEU A 211 5.51 -10.47 -0.46
C LEU A 211 6.35 -10.30 -1.73
N VAL A 212 5.73 -10.47 -2.90
CA VAL A 212 6.33 -10.13 -4.19
C VAL A 212 5.48 -9.04 -4.81
N GLU A 213 6.12 -7.96 -5.25
CA GLU A 213 5.48 -6.86 -5.94
C GLU A 213 6.17 -6.58 -7.27
N ARG A 214 5.38 -6.24 -8.28
CA ARG A 214 5.84 -5.57 -9.50
C ARG A 214 5.14 -4.23 -9.55
N VAL A 215 5.89 -3.15 -9.79
CA VAL A 215 5.37 -1.78 -9.79
C VAL A 215 5.72 -1.10 -11.11
N ARG A 216 4.73 -0.46 -11.72
CA ARG A 216 4.89 0.36 -12.92
C ARG A 216 4.27 1.74 -12.68
N SER A 217 5.06 2.79 -12.91
CA SER A 217 4.55 4.17 -12.89
C SER A 217 3.83 4.48 -14.19
N GLY A 218 2.79 5.32 -14.10
CA GLY A 218 2.06 5.83 -15.25
C GLY A 218 2.30 7.31 -15.51
N ALA A 219 1.44 7.91 -16.32
CA ALA A 219 1.40 9.33 -16.60
C ALA A 219 0.30 10.00 -15.79
N ILE A 220 0.68 10.82 -14.81
CA ILE A 220 -0.24 11.69 -14.08
C ILE A 220 -0.55 12.95 -14.92
N SER A 221 -1.77 13.46 -14.84
CA SER A 221 -2.12 14.73 -15.48
C SER A 221 -1.25 15.89 -14.95
N GLY A 222 -0.74 16.71 -15.87
CA GLY A 222 0.03 17.91 -15.54
C GLY A 222 -0.79 19.06 -14.93
N GLU A 223 -2.11 18.90 -14.85
CA GLU A 223 -3.01 19.86 -14.20
C GLU A 223 -3.02 19.71 -12.67
N PHE A 224 -2.53 18.60 -12.12
CA PHE A 224 -2.38 18.42 -10.67
C PHE A 224 -1.16 19.17 -10.12
N ALA A 225 -1.07 19.25 -8.80
CA ALA A 225 0.10 19.77 -8.10
C ALA A 225 1.35 18.90 -8.37
N SER A 226 2.53 19.49 -8.15
CA SER A 226 3.80 18.78 -8.32
C SER A 226 3.88 17.55 -7.41
N GLN A 227 4.68 16.56 -7.83
CA GLN A 227 4.86 15.29 -7.11
C GLN A 227 3.59 14.42 -6.98
N SER A 228 2.49 14.79 -7.64
CA SER A 228 1.38 13.87 -7.87
C SER A 228 1.88 12.67 -8.67
N TYR A 229 1.26 11.50 -8.47
CA TYR A 229 1.72 10.27 -9.10
C TYR A 229 0.57 9.32 -9.39
N ILE A 230 0.81 8.44 -10.35
CA ILE A 230 -0.01 7.26 -10.59
C ILE A 230 0.89 6.05 -10.75
N GLN A 231 0.53 4.95 -10.10
CA GLN A 231 1.23 3.68 -10.25
C GLN A 231 0.29 2.49 -10.16
N ALA A 232 0.71 1.40 -10.77
CA ALA A 232 0.02 0.14 -10.77
C ALA A 232 0.94 -0.98 -10.25
N LYS A 233 0.37 -1.91 -9.48
CA LYS A 233 1.07 -2.97 -8.80
C LYS A 233 0.41 -4.32 -9.09
N GLN A 234 1.23 -5.33 -9.38
CA GLN A 234 0.84 -6.74 -9.24
C GLN A 234 1.49 -7.26 -7.97
N GLN A 235 0.67 -7.73 -7.03
CA GLN A 235 1.10 -8.13 -5.70
C GLN A 235 0.69 -9.58 -5.42
N ARG A 236 1.62 -10.38 -4.91
CA ARG A 236 1.32 -11.72 -4.38
C ARG A 236 1.92 -11.90 -3.01
N THR A 237 1.16 -12.51 -2.13
CA THR A 237 1.58 -12.78 -0.76
C THR A 237 1.42 -14.25 -0.44
N ILE A 238 2.46 -14.87 0.10
CA ILE A 238 2.40 -16.18 0.71
C ILE A 238 2.45 -15.98 2.22
N ASN A 239 1.38 -16.38 2.88
CA ASN A 239 1.24 -16.31 4.33
C ASN A 239 1.40 -17.69 4.96
N ASN A 240 1.39 -17.72 6.30
CA ASN A 240 1.32 -18.93 7.11
C ASN A 240 2.49 -19.91 6.90
N MET A 241 3.65 -19.43 6.45
CA MET A 241 4.87 -20.25 6.51
C MET A 241 5.43 -20.19 7.93
N THR A 242 6.12 -21.23 8.38
CA THR A 242 6.73 -21.24 9.70
C THR A 242 8.24 -21.47 9.61
N LEU A 243 8.95 -20.92 10.60
CA LEU A 243 10.39 -21.10 10.79
C LEU A 243 10.67 -21.67 12.18
N THR A 244 11.49 -22.72 12.25
CA THR A 244 12.06 -23.25 13.49
C THR A 244 13.58 -23.10 13.51
N PHE A 245 14.16 -22.86 14.69
CA PHE A 245 15.61 -22.67 14.88
C PHE A 245 16.36 -23.96 15.17
#